data_AF-H1SD44-F1
#
_entry.id   AF-H1SD44-F1
#
_cell.length_a   1.000
_cell.length_b   1.000
_cell.length_c   1.000
_cell.angle_alpha   90.00
_cell.angle_beta   90.00
_cell.angle_gamma   90.00
#
_symmetry.space_group_name_H-M   'P 1'
#
loop_
_entity.id
_entity.type
_entity.pdbx_description
1 polymer ?
#
loop_
_entity_poly.entity_id
_entity_poly.type
_entity_poly.pdbx_seq_one_letter_code
_entity_poly.pdbx_strand_id
1 'polypeptide(L)'
;MLGICPGLPKAIRARWDDCLRRLAQAAGDVRDWDVFISETLRPALDLQPEDPVLLAVHDTAITRRHYARATMLAQLTEHQHWPLPVLHRDLTHLGNGGAQRAGPAAQERLAVFARRRVRRARKRVKALARAARSEDLTRVHRFRIVSKRLRYVIEALKPVLAKRYAKRLHGKLVKRQGSLGGLIDGAVARRLMMACLEMPAADAVRAPGAPGAPEAPGAKVAPDRSATISP
;
A
#
# COMPACT_ATOMS: atom_id res chain seq x y z
N MET A 1 1.72 5.40 -12.58
CA MET A 1 1.39 4.16 -13.34
C MET A 1 0.01 3.60 -12.93
N LEU A 2 -1.04 4.39 -13.10
CA LEU A 2 -2.43 3.97 -12.88
C LEU A 2 -2.95 3.03 -13.99
N GLY A 3 -3.84 2.10 -13.62
CA GLY A 3 -4.26 0.98 -14.48
C GLY A 3 -5.25 1.32 -15.60
N ILE A 4 -5.67 2.58 -15.72
CA ILE A 4 -6.80 3.02 -16.56
C ILE A 4 -6.34 3.78 -17.81
N CYS A 5 -5.13 4.33 -17.82
CA CYS A 5 -4.86 5.62 -18.47
C CYS A 5 -4.40 5.72 -19.95
N PRO A 6 -4.42 4.74 -20.89
CA PRO A 6 -3.85 4.93 -22.22
C PRO A 6 -4.56 6.02 -23.02
N GLY A 7 -5.86 6.22 -22.78
CA GLY A 7 -6.67 7.26 -23.42
C GLY A 7 -6.36 8.70 -22.97
N LEU A 8 -5.51 8.90 -21.98
CA LEU A 8 -5.02 10.23 -21.58
C LEU A 8 -3.65 10.51 -22.23
N PRO A 9 -3.44 11.68 -22.87
CA PRO A 9 -2.14 12.12 -23.36
C PRO A 9 -1.03 11.99 -22.32
N LYS A 10 0.20 11.69 -22.78
CA LYS A 10 1.35 11.41 -21.89
C LYS A 10 1.63 12.57 -20.93
N ALA A 11 1.61 13.82 -21.44
CA ALA A 11 1.89 15.02 -20.64
C ALA A 11 0.85 15.25 -19.53
N ILE A 12 -0.45 15.21 -19.86
CA ILE A 12 -1.55 15.35 -18.88
C ILE A 12 -1.42 14.27 -17.80
N ARG A 13 -1.16 13.02 -18.21
CA ARG A 13 -0.98 11.91 -17.28
C ARG A 13 0.23 12.10 -16.35
N ALA A 14 1.36 12.60 -16.85
CA ALA A 14 2.53 12.86 -16.03
C ALA A 14 2.25 13.93 -14.98
N ARG A 15 1.66 15.07 -15.40
CA ARG A 15 1.19 16.15 -14.50
C ARG A 15 0.25 15.63 -13.42
N TRP A 16 -0.73 14.81 -13.80
CA TRP A 16 -1.71 14.23 -12.87
C TRP A 16 -1.10 13.19 -11.92
N ASP A 17 -0.25 12.28 -12.41
CA ASP A 17 0.44 11.27 -11.58
C ASP A 17 1.39 11.93 -10.56
N ASP A 18 1.91 13.13 -10.82
CA ASP A 18 2.71 13.91 -9.87
C ASP A 18 1.85 14.67 -8.87
N CYS A 19 0.89 15.48 -9.35
CA CYS A 19 -0.07 16.22 -8.53
C CYS A 19 -0.79 15.32 -7.50
N LEU A 20 -1.42 14.23 -7.97
CA LEU A 20 -2.15 13.31 -7.09
C LEU A 20 -1.22 12.56 -6.13
N ARG A 21 0.07 12.40 -6.46
CA ARG A 21 1.05 11.81 -5.56
C ARG A 21 1.41 12.75 -4.42
N ARG A 22 1.72 14.02 -4.73
CA ARG A 22 2.04 15.04 -3.70
C ARG A 22 0.89 15.17 -2.70
N LEU A 23 -0.34 15.31 -3.20
CA LEU A 23 -1.55 15.38 -2.36
C LEU A 23 -1.75 14.11 -1.50
N ALA A 24 -1.50 12.92 -2.07
CA ALA A 24 -1.61 11.66 -1.33
C ALA A 24 -0.47 11.44 -0.32
N GLN A 25 0.68 12.08 -0.51
CA GLN A 25 1.79 12.08 0.45
C GLN A 25 1.52 13.07 1.59
N ALA A 26 1.07 14.28 1.29
CA ALA A 26 0.69 15.30 2.28
C ALA A 26 -0.38 14.80 3.27
N ALA A 27 -1.38 14.07 2.77
CA ALA A 27 -2.43 13.48 3.60
C ALA A 27 -2.06 12.10 4.20
N GLY A 28 -0.85 11.59 3.93
CA GLY A 28 -0.40 10.26 4.34
C GLY A 28 -0.27 10.12 5.85
N ASP A 29 0.50 11.02 6.48
CA ASP A 29 0.79 10.93 7.92
C ASP A 29 -0.45 11.20 8.77
N VAL A 30 -1.30 12.16 8.37
CA VAL A 30 -2.59 12.42 9.04
C VAL A 30 -3.47 11.17 9.04
N ARG A 31 -3.55 10.47 7.90
CA ARG A 31 -4.31 9.22 7.77
C ARG A 31 -3.73 8.11 8.64
N ASP A 32 -2.42 7.97 8.68
CA ASP A 32 -1.75 6.96 9.49
C ASP A 32 -2.06 7.16 10.99
N TRP A 33 -2.07 8.41 11.47
CA TRP A 33 -2.53 8.75 12.82
C TRP A 33 -4.04 8.55 13.05
N ASP A 34 -4.90 8.97 12.10
CA ASP A 34 -6.36 8.74 12.18
C ASP A 34 -6.68 7.25 12.35
N VAL A 35 -6.04 6.38 11.55
CA VAL A 35 -6.22 4.93 11.59
C VAL A 35 -5.66 4.34 12.89
N PHE A 36 -4.49 4.79 13.37
CA PHE A 36 -3.94 4.31 14.63
C PHE A 36 -4.86 4.63 15.82
N ILE A 37 -5.39 5.86 15.90
CA ILE A 37 -6.30 6.27 16.97
C ILE A 37 -7.62 5.49 16.89
N SER A 38 -8.25 5.43 15.72
CA SER A 38 -9.59 4.84 15.57
C SER A 38 -9.64 3.31 15.47
N GLU A 39 -8.66 2.67 14.82
CA GLU A 39 -8.64 1.22 14.58
C GLU A 39 -7.70 0.44 15.52
N THR A 40 -6.81 1.11 16.28
CA THR A 40 -5.91 0.45 17.24
C THR A 40 -6.08 0.93 18.68
N LEU A 41 -5.91 2.22 18.95
CA LEU A 41 -5.96 2.74 20.32
C LEU A 41 -7.37 2.69 20.90
N ARG A 42 -8.39 3.06 20.12
CA ARG A 42 -9.76 3.08 20.64
C ARG A 42 -10.26 1.69 21.09
N PRO A 43 -10.10 0.60 20.31
CA PRO A 43 -10.43 -0.74 20.79
C PRO A 43 -9.61 -1.20 22.01
N ALA A 44 -8.38 -0.70 22.19
CA ALA A 44 -7.57 -1.01 23.37
C ALA A 44 -8.09 -0.28 24.62
N LEU A 45 -8.40 1.02 24.50
CA LEU A 45 -9.02 1.81 25.56
C LEU A 45 -10.43 1.32 25.91
N ASP A 46 -11.22 0.86 24.94
CA ASP A 46 -12.55 0.28 25.21
C ASP A 46 -12.45 -1.05 26.02
N LEU A 47 -11.28 -1.72 26.01
CA LEU A 47 -10.99 -2.91 26.85
C LEU A 47 -10.31 -2.55 28.19
N GLN A 48 -9.50 -1.49 28.23
CA GLN A 48 -8.74 -1.03 29.39
C GLN A 48 -8.83 0.50 29.52
N PRO A 49 -9.96 1.05 30.01
CA PRO A 49 -10.23 2.49 29.95
C PRO A 49 -9.32 3.35 30.85
N GLU A 50 -8.83 2.76 31.94
CA GLU A 50 -8.04 3.43 32.98
C GLU A 50 -6.54 3.14 32.89
N ASP A 51 -6.06 2.47 31.83
CA ASP A 51 -4.63 2.20 31.68
C ASP A 51 -3.87 3.53 31.40
N PRO A 52 -2.95 3.94 32.30
CA PRO A 52 -2.28 5.24 32.19
C PRO A 52 -1.31 5.31 31.01
N VAL A 53 -0.79 4.18 30.53
CA VAL A 53 0.09 4.12 29.36
C VAL A 53 -0.71 4.26 28.08
N LEU A 54 -1.87 3.60 27.97
CA LEU A 54 -2.77 3.76 26.81
C LEU A 54 -3.30 5.20 26.70
N LEU A 55 -3.66 5.83 27.81
CA LEU A 55 -4.07 7.23 27.86
C LEU A 55 -2.93 8.17 27.43
N ALA A 56 -1.72 8.01 27.97
CA ALA A 56 -0.56 8.82 27.58
C ALA A 56 -0.17 8.64 26.09
N VAL A 57 -0.25 7.42 25.55
CA VAL A 57 -0.01 7.16 24.13
C VAL A 57 -1.10 7.77 23.25
N HIS A 58 -2.36 7.78 23.71
CA HIS A 58 -3.48 8.40 23.02
C HIS A 58 -3.31 9.93 22.90
N ASP A 59 -2.96 10.61 23.99
CA ASP A 59 -2.79 12.07 23.98
C ASP A 59 -1.55 12.49 23.17
N THR A 60 -0.50 11.68 23.21
CA THR A 60 0.66 11.83 22.33
C THR A 60 0.28 11.63 20.85
N ALA A 61 -0.55 10.63 20.53
CA ALA A 61 -1.03 10.39 19.18
C ALA A 61 -1.93 11.51 18.66
N ILE A 62 -2.83 12.06 19.50
CA ILE A 62 -3.63 13.25 19.19
C ILE A 62 -2.73 14.45 18.90
N THR A 63 -1.74 14.72 19.75
CA THR A 63 -0.78 15.83 19.56
C THR A 63 -0.03 15.71 18.24
N ARG A 64 0.48 14.51 17.91
CA ARG A 64 1.19 14.26 16.64
C ARG A 64 0.28 14.33 15.43
N ARG A 65 -0.98 13.91 15.56
CA ARG A 65 -2.02 14.10 14.53
C ARG A 65 -2.29 15.58 14.27
N HIS A 66 -2.36 16.42 15.30
CA HIS A 66 -2.53 17.87 15.13
C HIS A 66 -1.35 18.49 14.40
N TYR A 67 -0.11 18.12 14.75
CA TYR A 67 1.08 18.56 14.03
C TYR A 67 1.06 18.11 12.56
N ALA A 68 0.82 16.83 12.29
CA ALA A 68 0.70 16.31 10.93
C ALA A 68 -0.41 17.01 10.12
N ARG A 69 -1.53 17.36 10.76
CA ARG A 69 -2.62 18.13 10.13
C ARG A 69 -2.18 19.56 9.80
N ALA A 70 -1.44 20.23 10.66
CA ALA A 70 -0.88 21.54 10.38
C ALA A 70 0.10 21.50 9.19
N THR A 71 0.99 20.50 9.16
CA THR A 71 1.91 20.25 8.04
C THR A 71 1.15 19.99 6.72
N MET A 72 0.13 19.12 6.75
CA MET A 72 -0.72 18.85 5.60
C MET A 72 -1.42 20.12 5.09
N LEU A 73 -1.96 20.95 5.99
CA LEU A 73 -2.62 22.21 5.61
C LEU A 73 -1.64 23.19 4.97
N ALA A 74 -0.43 23.35 5.53
CA ALA A 74 0.61 24.19 4.93
C ALA A 74 0.96 23.75 3.49
N GLN A 75 1.21 22.46 3.28
CA GLN A 75 1.48 21.89 1.95
C GLN A 75 0.29 22.05 0.98
N LEU A 76 -0.95 21.94 1.46
CA LEU A 76 -2.14 22.18 0.63
C LEU A 76 -2.29 23.67 0.26
N THR A 77 -1.90 24.59 1.14
CA THR A 77 -1.85 26.04 0.86
C THR A 77 -0.79 26.38 -0.19
N GLU A 78 0.39 25.74 -0.17
CA GLU A 78 1.37 25.84 -1.26
C GLU A 78 0.78 25.37 -2.61
N HIS A 79 -0.12 24.38 -2.57
CA HIS A 79 -0.77 23.81 -3.75
C HIS A 79 -2.03 24.55 -4.23
N GLN A 80 -2.47 25.61 -3.53
CA GLN A 80 -3.74 26.29 -3.75
C GLN A 80 -3.84 26.94 -5.16
N HIS A 81 -2.75 27.52 -5.64
CA HIS A 81 -2.67 28.16 -6.97
C HIS A 81 -2.27 27.17 -8.06
N TRP A 82 -1.43 26.20 -7.72
CA TRP A 82 -1.00 25.11 -8.60
C TRP A 82 -0.49 23.93 -7.76
N PRO A 83 -0.87 22.67 -8.06
CA PRO A 83 -1.58 22.20 -9.26
C PRO A 83 -3.11 22.05 -9.11
N LEU A 84 -3.71 22.39 -7.95
CA LEU A 84 -5.11 22.07 -7.65
C LEU A 84 -6.14 22.65 -8.64
N PRO A 85 -6.12 23.96 -9.01
CA PRO A 85 -7.12 24.53 -9.91
C PRO A 85 -7.07 23.92 -11.32
N VAL A 86 -5.87 23.55 -11.79
CA VAL A 86 -5.69 22.96 -13.11
C VAL A 86 -6.13 21.50 -13.13
N LEU A 87 -5.89 20.72 -12.06
CA LEU A 87 -6.47 19.39 -11.92
C LEU A 87 -8.01 19.46 -11.89
N HIS A 88 -8.58 20.39 -11.11
CA HIS A 88 -10.03 20.60 -11.05
C HIS A 88 -10.60 20.94 -12.43
N ARG A 89 -10.04 21.94 -13.12
CA ARG A 89 -10.45 22.35 -14.47
C ARG A 89 -10.36 21.19 -15.47
N ASP A 90 -9.25 20.45 -15.51
CA ASP A 90 -9.08 19.30 -16.41
C ASP A 90 -10.16 18.22 -16.13
N LEU A 91 -10.48 17.94 -14.86
CA LEU A 91 -11.53 17.00 -14.45
C LEU A 91 -12.92 17.47 -14.88
N THR A 92 -13.23 18.75 -14.70
CA THR A 92 -14.51 19.36 -15.10
C THR A 92 -14.70 19.30 -16.62
N HIS A 93 -13.67 19.59 -17.42
CA HIS A 93 -13.74 19.41 -18.88
C HIS A 93 -13.95 17.95 -19.30
N LEU A 94 -13.34 16.99 -18.60
CA LEU A 94 -13.54 15.57 -18.87
C LEU A 94 -14.95 15.08 -18.50
N GLY A 95 -15.53 15.61 -17.42
CA GLY A 95 -16.93 15.37 -17.05
C GLY A 95 -17.91 15.90 -18.10
N ASN A 96 -17.70 17.14 -18.56
CA ASN A 96 -18.63 17.83 -19.44
C ASN A 96 -18.48 17.43 -20.93
N GLY A 97 -17.26 17.10 -21.40
CA GLY A 97 -16.98 16.94 -22.83
C GLY A 97 -17.24 15.56 -23.44
N GLY A 98 -17.27 14.49 -22.63
CA GLY A 98 -17.14 13.11 -23.14
C GLY A 98 -18.40 12.23 -23.07
N ALA A 99 -19.15 12.27 -21.97
CA ALA A 99 -20.17 11.26 -21.68
C ALA A 99 -21.41 11.36 -22.59
N GLN A 100 -21.83 12.58 -22.91
CA GLN A 100 -23.08 12.86 -23.63
C GLN A 100 -23.00 12.60 -25.15
N ARG A 101 -21.79 12.38 -25.70
CA ARG A 101 -21.54 12.15 -27.13
C ARG A 101 -21.22 10.69 -27.49
N ALA A 102 -21.27 9.78 -26.50
CA ALA A 102 -20.82 8.40 -26.66
C ALA A 102 -21.95 7.46 -27.14
N GLY A 103 -22.15 7.37 -28.46
CA GLY A 103 -23.07 6.40 -29.09
C GLY A 103 -22.70 4.92 -28.84
N PRO A 104 -23.58 3.96 -29.19
CA PRO A 104 -23.46 2.56 -28.80
C PRO A 104 -22.10 1.91 -29.12
N ALA A 105 -21.55 2.17 -30.32
CA ALA A 105 -20.24 1.65 -30.73
C ALA A 105 -19.07 2.19 -29.86
N ALA A 106 -19.18 3.37 -29.26
CA ALA A 106 -18.20 3.86 -28.29
C ALA A 106 -18.28 3.10 -26.96
N GLN A 107 -19.49 2.81 -26.49
CA GLN A 107 -19.75 2.05 -25.26
C GLN A 107 -19.25 0.62 -25.38
N GLU A 108 -19.46 -0.06 -26.52
CA GLU A 108 -18.95 -1.41 -26.75
C GLU A 108 -17.41 -1.45 -26.76
N ARG A 109 -16.76 -0.54 -27.48
CA ARG A 109 -15.30 -0.42 -27.50
C ARG A 109 -14.75 -0.19 -26.09
N LEU A 110 -15.43 0.62 -25.27
CA LEU A 110 -15.08 0.84 -23.86
C LEU A 110 -15.29 -0.44 -23.02
N ALA A 111 -16.33 -1.23 -23.26
CA ALA A 111 -16.56 -2.51 -22.59
C ALA A 111 -15.50 -3.58 -22.97
N VAL A 112 -15.07 -3.65 -24.23
CA VAL A 112 -13.95 -4.50 -24.68
C VAL A 112 -12.64 -4.06 -24.01
N PHE A 113 -12.36 -2.75 -24.00
CA PHE A 113 -11.20 -2.18 -23.33
C PHE A 113 -11.19 -2.49 -21.83
N ALA A 114 -12.31 -2.29 -21.14
CA ALA A 114 -12.48 -2.54 -19.71
C ALA A 114 -12.21 -4.02 -19.37
N ARG A 115 -12.81 -4.95 -20.13
CA ARG A 115 -12.55 -6.40 -20.02
C ARG A 115 -11.05 -6.72 -20.18
N ARG A 116 -10.38 -6.14 -21.20
CA ARG A 116 -8.94 -6.33 -21.45
C ARG A 116 -8.07 -5.78 -20.31
N ARG A 117 -8.42 -4.63 -19.73
CA ARG A 117 -7.69 -4.04 -18.58
C ARG A 117 -7.84 -4.87 -17.31
N VAL A 118 -9.07 -5.26 -16.94
CA VAL A 118 -9.32 -6.14 -15.78
C VAL A 118 -8.61 -7.48 -15.94
N ARG A 119 -8.63 -8.10 -17.13
CA ARG A 119 -7.91 -9.37 -17.40
C ARG A 119 -6.40 -9.24 -17.18
N ARG A 120 -5.78 -8.17 -17.71
CA ARG A 120 -4.34 -7.89 -17.54
C ARG A 120 -3.98 -7.65 -16.07
N ALA A 121 -4.74 -6.81 -15.36
CA ALA A 121 -4.52 -6.54 -13.95
C ALA A 121 -4.69 -7.81 -13.08
N ARG A 122 -5.70 -8.64 -13.37
CA ARG A 122 -5.91 -9.94 -12.70
C ARG A 122 -4.77 -10.94 -12.95
N LYS A 123 -4.18 -10.99 -14.16
CA LYS A 123 -2.98 -11.81 -14.43
C LYS A 123 -1.80 -11.36 -13.55
N ARG A 124 -1.59 -10.04 -13.42
CA ARG A 124 -0.50 -9.47 -12.58
C ARG A 124 -0.72 -9.73 -11.08
N VAL A 125 -1.95 -9.58 -10.58
CA VAL A 125 -2.33 -9.96 -9.20
C VAL A 125 -2.06 -11.46 -8.96
N LYS A 126 -2.49 -12.35 -9.87
CA LYS A 126 -2.22 -13.79 -9.73
C LYS A 126 -0.72 -14.14 -9.71
N ALA A 127 0.10 -13.49 -10.54
CA ALA A 127 1.54 -13.72 -10.57
C ALA A 127 2.20 -13.30 -9.25
N LEU A 128 1.87 -12.09 -8.75
CA LEU A 128 2.39 -11.60 -7.47
C LEU A 128 1.85 -12.37 -6.26
N ALA A 129 0.61 -12.88 -6.31
CA ALA A 129 0.07 -13.76 -5.27
C ALA A 129 0.87 -15.06 -5.12
N ARG A 130 1.44 -15.58 -6.22
CA ARG A 130 2.30 -16.77 -6.17
C ARG A 130 3.66 -16.47 -5.54
N ALA A 131 4.22 -15.29 -5.83
CA ALA A 131 5.52 -14.83 -5.33
C ALA A 131 5.47 -14.32 -3.88
N ALA A 132 4.33 -13.78 -3.43
CA ALA A 132 4.11 -13.34 -2.05
C ALA A 132 3.72 -14.49 -1.08
N ARG A 133 4.04 -15.74 -1.45
CA ARG A 133 3.96 -16.90 -0.55
C ARG A 133 5.28 -17.19 0.18
N SER A 134 6.37 -16.55 -0.24
CA SER A 134 7.56 -16.38 0.61
C SER A 134 7.33 -15.24 1.59
N GLU A 135 7.89 -15.34 2.80
CA GLU A 135 7.78 -14.36 3.90
C GLU A 135 8.43 -12.99 3.63
N ASP A 136 8.98 -12.78 2.43
CA ASP A 136 9.48 -11.49 1.95
C ASP A 136 8.40 -10.39 1.98
N LEU A 137 8.48 -9.52 2.99
CA LEU A 137 7.62 -8.35 3.19
C LEU A 137 7.55 -7.44 1.96
N THR A 138 8.63 -7.32 1.17
CA THR A 138 8.66 -6.52 -0.06
C THR A 138 7.73 -7.11 -1.12
N ARG A 139 7.69 -8.45 -1.25
CA ARG A 139 6.77 -9.15 -2.16
C ARG A 139 5.32 -9.03 -1.70
N VAL A 140 5.06 -9.16 -0.40
CA VAL A 140 3.73 -8.94 0.21
C VAL A 140 3.24 -7.51 -0.04
N HIS A 141 4.08 -6.51 0.20
CA HIS A 141 3.77 -5.10 -0.06
C HIS A 141 3.46 -4.84 -1.54
N ARG A 142 4.31 -5.36 -2.46
CA ARG A 142 4.10 -5.25 -3.91
C ARG A 142 2.81 -5.93 -4.36
N PHE A 143 2.43 -7.04 -3.74
CA PHE A 143 1.16 -7.73 -3.96
C PHE A 143 -0.05 -6.90 -3.46
N ARG A 144 0.03 -6.26 -2.27
CA ARG A 144 -1.00 -5.33 -1.75
C ARG A 144 -1.21 -4.15 -2.71
N ILE A 145 -0.15 -3.50 -3.18
CA ILE A 145 -0.25 -2.40 -4.16
C ILE A 145 -1.00 -2.83 -5.42
N VAL A 146 -0.59 -3.94 -6.05
CA VAL A 146 -1.20 -4.37 -7.32
C VAL A 146 -2.63 -4.88 -7.13
N SER A 147 -2.96 -5.43 -5.96
CA SER A 147 -4.33 -5.79 -5.58
C SER A 147 -5.21 -4.55 -5.37
N LYS A 148 -4.74 -3.51 -4.64
CA LYS A 148 -5.46 -2.22 -4.52
C LYS A 148 -5.71 -1.60 -5.90
N ARG A 149 -4.71 -1.61 -6.79
CA ARG A 149 -4.87 -1.16 -8.19
C ARG A 149 -5.91 -1.96 -8.99
N LEU A 150 -6.03 -3.27 -8.79
CA LEU A 150 -7.09 -4.06 -9.44
C LEU A 150 -8.49 -3.70 -8.90
N ARG A 151 -8.62 -3.45 -7.60
CA ARG A 151 -9.87 -2.97 -6.99
C ARG A 151 -10.31 -1.63 -7.60
N TYR A 152 -9.43 -0.62 -7.63
CA TYR A 152 -9.73 0.70 -8.21
C TYR A 152 -10.08 0.63 -9.71
N VAL A 153 -9.41 -0.25 -10.49
CA VAL A 153 -9.76 -0.47 -11.90
C VAL A 153 -11.16 -1.08 -12.06
N ILE A 154 -11.60 -1.95 -11.15
CA ILE A 154 -12.96 -2.53 -11.19
C ILE A 154 -14.00 -1.51 -10.74
N GLU A 155 -13.70 -0.69 -9.72
CA GLU A 155 -14.59 0.37 -9.23
C GLU A 155 -14.81 1.46 -10.30
N ALA A 156 -13.74 1.99 -10.89
CA ALA A 156 -13.82 3.02 -11.93
C ALA A 156 -14.50 2.53 -13.23
N LEU A 157 -14.39 1.23 -13.55
CA LEU A 157 -15.02 0.64 -14.74
C LEU A 157 -16.36 -0.04 -14.43
N LYS A 158 -16.86 0.04 -13.18
CA LYS A 158 -18.12 -0.59 -12.73
C LYS A 158 -19.32 -0.25 -13.63
N PRO A 159 -19.50 0.97 -14.17
CA PRO A 159 -20.63 1.27 -15.07
C PRO A 159 -20.61 0.49 -16.39
N VAL A 160 -19.43 0.10 -16.88
CA VAL A 160 -19.23 -0.52 -18.20
C VAL A 160 -18.89 -2.02 -18.11
N LEU A 161 -18.64 -2.52 -16.90
CA LEU A 161 -18.42 -3.94 -16.64
C LEU A 161 -19.75 -4.64 -16.33
N ALA A 162 -19.99 -5.78 -16.98
CA ALA A 162 -21.15 -6.63 -16.69
C ALA A 162 -21.28 -6.90 -15.18
N LYS A 163 -22.49 -6.67 -14.61
CA LYS A 163 -22.78 -6.72 -13.16
C LYS A 163 -22.19 -7.95 -12.44
N ARG A 164 -22.23 -9.13 -13.08
CA ARG A 164 -21.65 -10.40 -12.59
C ARG A 164 -20.14 -10.33 -12.33
N TYR A 165 -19.39 -9.69 -13.23
CA TYR A 165 -17.95 -9.47 -13.07
C TYR A 165 -17.66 -8.43 -12.00
N ALA A 166 -18.35 -7.29 -12.02
CA ALA A 166 -18.18 -6.24 -11.03
C ALA A 166 -18.42 -6.78 -9.60
N LYS A 167 -19.62 -7.30 -9.30
CA LYS A 167 -20.00 -7.73 -7.93
C LYS A 167 -19.15 -8.92 -7.44
N ARG A 168 -19.02 -10.00 -8.23
CA ARG A 168 -18.35 -11.25 -7.78
C ARG A 168 -16.82 -11.14 -7.72
N LEU A 169 -16.19 -10.36 -8.61
CA LEU A 169 -14.74 -10.17 -8.58
C LEU A 169 -14.34 -9.17 -7.48
N HIS A 170 -15.09 -8.08 -7.33
CA HIS A 170 -14.87 -7.09 -6.28
C HIS A 170 -15.01 -7.71 -4.88
N GLY A 171 -16.11 -8.43 -4.58
CA GLY A 171 -16.28 -9.05 -3.25
C GLY A 171 -15.17 -10.05 -2.89
N LYS A 172 -14.71 -10.87 -3.86
CA LYS A 172 -13.57 -11.78 -3.65
C LYS A 172 -12.22 -11.06 -3.48
N LEU A 173 -12.07 -9.87 -4.05
CA LEU A 173 -10.91 -9.01 -3.84
C LEU A 173 -10.95 -8.37 -2.45
N VAL A 174 -12.06 -7.72 -2.08
CA VAL A 174 -12.25 -7.09 -0.77
C VAL A 174 -11.98 -8.07 0.36
N LYS A 175 -12.59 -9.27 0.36
CA LYS A 175 -12.36 -10.27 1.43
C LYS A 175 -10.89 -10.68 1.55
N ARG A 176 -10.18 -10.89 0.43
CA ARG A 176 -8.75 -11.24 0.45
C ARG A 176 -7.84 -10.06 0.81
N GLN A 177 -8.27 -8.84 0.52
CA GLN A 177 -7.51 -7.63 0.83
C GLN A 177 -7.67 -7.21 2.29
N GLY A 178 -8.81 -7.50 2.94
CA GLY A 178 -9.02 -7.24 4.37
C GLY A 178 -8.02 -8.00 5.25
N SER A 179 -7.79 -9.29 4.97
CA SER A 179 -6.78 -10.10 5.69
C SER A 179 -5.33 -9.59 5.51
N LEU A 180 -5.04 -8.88 4.41
CA LEU A 180 -3.77 -8.20 4.14
C LEU A 180 -3.80 -6.71 4.52
N GLY A 181 -4.91 -6.27 5.10
CA GLY A 181 -5.08 -5.02 5.82
C GLY A 181 -4.27 -5.11 7.11
N GLY A 182 -4.85 -5.80 8.09
CA GLY A 182 -4.38 -5.87 9.47
C GLY A 182 -2.89 -6.20 9.66
N LEU A 183 -2.27 -7.03 8.81
CA LEU A 183 -0.82 -7.30 8.92
C LEU A 183 0.05 -6.04 8.70
N ILE A 184 -0.31 -5.21 7.72
CA ILE A 184 0.45 -3.98 7.43
C ILE A 184 -0.06 -2.83 8.28
N ASP A 185 -1.36 -2.77 8.52
CA ASP A 185 -1.97 -1.71 9.31
C ASP A 185 -1.53 -1.85 10.78
N GLY A 186 -1.35 -3.09 11.30
CA GLY A 186 -0.70 -3.40 12.58
C GLY A 186 0.82 -3.17 12.63
N ALA A 187 1.54 -3.29 11.50
CA ALA A 187 2.95 -2.90 11.42
C ALA A 187 3.13 -1.37 11.47
N VAL A 188 2.22 -0.62 10.83
CA VAL A 188 2.15 0.85 10.95
C VAL A 188 1.78 1.24 12.38
N ALA A 189 0.75 0.63 12.97
CA ALA A 189 0.36 0.87 14.36
C ALA A 189 1.51 0.62 15.34
N ARG A 190 2.26 -0.48 15.17
CA ARG A 190 3.47 -0.74 15.97
C ARG A 190 4.51 0.37 15.82
N ARG A 191 4.81 0.82 14.60
CA ARG A 191 5.74 1.93 14.34
C ARG A 191 5.30 3.22 15.06
N LEU A 192 4.02 3.55 14.99
CA LEU A 192 3.47 4.76 15.60
C LEU A 192 3.44 4.67 17.13
N MET A 193 3.11 3.51 17.68
CA MET A 193 3.14 3.25 19.12
C MET A 193 4.57 3.32 19.69
N MET A 194 5.56 2.68 19.03
CA MET A 194 6.98 2.82 19.36
C MET A 194 7.40 4.29 19.36
N ALA A 195 6.97 5.04 18.34
CA ALA A 195 7.29 6.46 18.23
C ALA A 195 6.64 7.30 19.35
N CYS A 196 5.42 6.98 19.81
CA CYS A 196 4.79 7.64 20.96
C CYS A 196 5.49 7.33 22.28
N LEU A 197 6.03 6.11 22.43
CA LEU A 197 6.78 5.67 23.61
C LEU A 197 8.26 6.09 23.60
N GLU A 198 8.68 6.92 22.62
CA GLU A 198 10.05 7.36 22.37
C GLU A 198 11.09 6.22 22.24
N MET A 199 10.63 4.98 22.05
CA MET A 199 11.50 3.84 21.89
C MET A 199 12.13 3.84 20.49
N PRO A 200 13.42 3.52 20.35
CA PRO A 200 14.05 3.39 19.04
C PRO A 200 13.26 2.38 18.21
N ALA A 201 12.96 2.73 16.96
CA ALA A 201 12.21 1.87 16.07
C ALA A 201 12.99 0.56 15.90
N ALA A 202 12.47 -0.52 16.51
CA ALA A 202 13.10 -1.82 16.42
C ALA A 202 13.13 -2.25 14.95
N ASP A 203 14.32 -2.21 14.36
CA ASP A 203 14.55 -2.73 13.01
C ASP A 203 14.03 -4.18 12.94
N ALA A 204 13.40 -4.48 11.80
CA ALA A 204 12.49 -5.61 11.65
C ALA A 204 13.02 -6.88 12.31
N VAL A 205 12.24 -7.40 13.29
CA VAL A 205 12.53 -8.61 14.07
C VAL A 205 13.18 -9.68 13.20
N ARG A 206 14.50 -9.82 13.33
CA ARG A 206 15.19 -11.02 12.90
C ARG A 206 14.68 -12.12 13.80
N ALA A 207 13.98 -13.11 13.21
CA ALA A 207 13.46 -14.23 13.96
C ALA A 207 14.59 -14.85 14.81
N PRO A 208 14.34 -15.18 16.09
CA PRO A 208 15.37 -15.77 16.94
C PRO A 208 15.87 -17.05 16.27
N GLY A 209 17.19 -17.13 16.08
CA GLY A 209 17.82 -18.33 15.54
C GLY A 209 17.51 -19.52 16.45
N ALA A 210 17.16 -20.66 15.87
CA ALA A 210 16.93 -21.88 16.61
C ALA A 210 18.20 -22.25 17.41
N PRO A 211 18.08 -22.67 18.69
CA PRO A 211 19.24 -23.01 19.50
C PRO A 211 19.78 -24.40 19.13
N GLY A 212 21.11 -24.50 19.06
CA GLY A 212 21.86 -25.74 19.31
C GLY A 212 21.88 -26.79 18.20
N ALA A 213 22.99 -26.82 17.46
CA ALA A 213 23.63 -28.09 17.09
C ALA A 213 24.92 -28.19 17.94
N PRO A 214 25.17 -29.29 18.67
CA PRO A 214 26.33 -29.39 19.54
C PRO A 214 27.62 -29.56 18.75
N GLU A 215 28.66 -28.86 19.20
CA GLU A 215 30.02 -28.94 18.68
C GLU A 215 30.67 -30.26 19.12
N ALA A 216 31.14 -31.06 18.17
CA ALA A 216 31.78 -32.36 18.45
C ALA A 216 33.31 -32.20 18.58
N PRO A 217 33.93 -32.63 19.69
CA PRO A 217 35.37 -32.43 19.90
C PRO A 217 36.24 -33.57 19.35
N GLY A 218 37.34 -33.18 18.69
CA GLY A 218 38.60 -33.91 18.73
C GLY A 218 38.88 -34.98 17.67
N ALA A 219 39.73 -34.65 16.69
CA ALA A 219 40.52 -35.63 15.92
C ALA A 219 41.92 -35.09 15.57
N LYS A 220 42.87 -35.42 16.46
CA LYS A 220 44.35 -35.49 16.35
C LYS A 220 45.11 -34.87 15.15
N VAL A 221 46.18 -34.16 15.50
CA VAL A 221 47.29 -33.69 14.65
C VAL A 221 48.36 -34.78 14.44
N ALA A 222 49.17 -34.63 13.38
CA ALA A 222 50.50 -35.22 13.10
C ALA A 222 50.56 -36.54 12.26
N PRO A 223 51.64 -36.77 11.47
CA PRO A 223 52.55 -35.79 10.83
C PRO A 223 52.89 -36.07 9.35
N ASP A 224 53.59 -35.11 8.75
CA ASP A 224 54.25 -35.10 7.43
C ASP A 224 55.15 -36.32 7.13
N ARG A 225 55.10 -36.82 5.87
CA ARG A 225 56.21 -37.52 5.17
C ARG A 225 56.15 -37.39 3.63
N SER A 226 57.36 -37.40 3.05
CA SER A 226 57.75 -37.71 1.66
C SER A 226 57.40 -36.72 0.54
N ALA A 227 58.41 -35.92 0.19
CA ALA A 227 58.62 -35.44 -1.17
C ALA A 227 59.08 -36.58 -2.12
N THR A 228 58.76 -36.48 -3.42
CA THR A 228 59.73 -36.66 -4.53
C THR A 228 59.15 -36.29 -5.92
N ILE A 229 59.81 -35.33 -6.57
CA ILE A 229 60.29 -35.33 -7.97
C ILE A 229 59.28 -35.29 -9.16
N SER A 230 59.43 -34.19 -9.92
CA SER A 230 59.18 -33.85 -11.35
C SER A 230 59.43 -34.93 -12.43
N PRO A 231 59.12 -34.70 -13.73
CA PRO A 231 58.83 -33.42 -14.42
C PRO A 231 57.42 -33.24 -15.00
#